data_AF-A0A1E7HX27-F1
#
_entry.id   AF-A0A1E7HX27-F1
#
_cell.length_a   1.000
_cell.length_b   1.000
_cell.length_c   1.000
_cell.angle_alpha   90.00
_cell.angle_beta   90.00
_cell.angle_gamma   90.00
#
_symmetry.space_group_name_H-M   'P 1'
#
loop_
_entity.id
_entity.type
_entity.pdbx_description
1 polymer ?
#
loop_
_entity_poly.entity_id
_entity_poly.type
_entity_poly.pdbx_seq_one_letter_code
_entity_poly.pdbx_strand_id
1 'polypeptide(L)'
;MNIAQLWAELENDQAWRQGEIRFFHNQSAKLESETEQNQFRRPLILLLYAHFEGFCKFALSLYVKTINDEGIKCSDADYAIAAASLADLFRALRNPEKKCDDFRRTLPNDTELHRFARDREFIERISLFDKRTVNIPDHVVDTESNLKPVVLRKNLYRLG
;
A
#
# COMPACT_ATOMS: atom_id res chain seq x y z
N MET A 1 12.50 -8.51 -12.99
CA MET A 1 12.28 -7.14 -12.51
C MET A 1 13.12 -6.19 -13.32
N ASN A 2 12.49 -5.26 -14.05
CA ASN A 2 13.22 -4.20 -14.73
C ASN A 2 13.60 -3.11 -13.73
N ILE A 3 14.66 -3.38 -12.96
CA ILE A 3 15.15 -2.50 -11.89
C ILE A 3 15.51 -1.12 -12.45
N ALA A 4 16.13 -1.05 -13.63
CA ALA A 4 16.51 0.21 -14.25
C ALA A 4 15.30 1.10 -14.57
N GLN A 5 14.22 0.50 -15.09
CA GLN A 5 12.98 1.24 -15.34
C GLN A 5 12.33 1.73 -14.04
N LEU A 6 12.27 0.87 -13.01
CA LEU A 6 11.76 1.25 -11.68
C LEU A 6 12.51 2.47 -11.13
N TRP A 7 13.85 2.46 -11.16
CA TRP A 7 14.66 3.60 -10.71
C TRP A 7 14.40 4.85 -11.55
N ALA A 8 14.35 4.72 -12.87
CA ALA A 8 14.09 5.86 -13.75
C ALA A 8 12.72 6.51 -13.45
N GLU A 9 11.67 5.71 -13.21
CA GLU A 9 10.34 6.23 -12.85
C GLU A 9 10.35 6.93 -11.47
N LEU A 10 11.05 6.37 -10.48
CA LEU A 10 11.23 7.00 -9.16
C LEU A 10 11.99 8.32 -9.23
N GLU A 11 13.11 8.34 -9.96
CA GLU A 11 13.95 9.52 -10.13
C GLU A 11 13.22 10.64 -10.87
N ASN A 12 12.43 10.29 -11.90
CA ASN A 12 11.63 11.26 -12.65
C ASN A 12 10.56 11.93 -11.77
N ASP A 13 9.79 11.16 -10.98
CA ASP A 13 8.80 11.72 -10.07
C ASP A 13 9.46 12.58 -8.97
N GLN A 14 10.59 12.10 -8.41
CA GLN A 14 11.35 12.87 -7.43
C GLN A 14 11.89 14.19 -8.00
N ALA A 15 12.45 14.15 -9.21
CA ALA A 15 13.02 15.32 -9.88
C ALA A 15 11.95 16.38 -10.17
N TRP A 16 10.77 15.97 -10.63
CA TRP A 16 9.63 16.87 -10.84
C TRP A 16 9.22 17.58 -9.54
N ARG A 17 9.01 16.83 -8.45
CA ARG A 17 8.63 17.39 -7.14
C ARG A 17 9.70 18.34 -6.59
N GLN A 18 10.97 17.96 -6.69
CA GLN A 18 12.07 18.84 -6.29
C GLN A 18 12.13 20.12 -7.13
N GLY A 19 11.82 20.03 -8.43
CA GLY A 19 11.70 21.17 -9.33
C GLY A 19 10.65 22.16 -8.86
N GLU A 20 9.45 21.69 -8.50
CA GLU A 20 8.38 22.54 -7.98
C GLU A 20 8.73 23.19 -6.64
N ILE A 21 9.29 22.43 -5.70
CA ILE A 21 9.74 22.97 -4.40
C ILE A 21 10.79 24.08 -4.61
N ARG A 22 11.78 23.85 -5.47
CA ARG A 22 12.82 24.85 -5.80
C ARG A 22 12.21 26.08 -6.45
N PHE A 23 11.28 25.91 -7.38
CA PHE A 23 10.60 27.01 -8.04
C PHE A 23 9.94 27.92 -7.01
N PHE A 24 9.08 27.39 -6.14
CA PHE A 24 8.39 28.20 -5.14
C PHE A 24 9.33 28.82 -4.11
N HIS A 25 10.37 28.10 -3.69
CA HIS A 25 11.38 28.63 -2.80
C HIS A 25 12.08 29.87 -3.41
N ASN A 26 12.48 29.78 -4.68
CA ASN A 26 13.11 30.88 -5.40
C ASN A 26 12.16 32.05 -5.61
N GLN A 27 10.86 31.81 -5.83
CA GLN A 27 9.85 32.86 -5.92
C GLN A 27 9.67 33.58 -4.58
N SER A 28 9.66 32.85 -3.46
CA SER A 28 9.61 33.46 -2.12
C SER A 28 10.81 34.36 -1.85
N ALA A 29 12.02 33.95 -2.25
CA ALA A 29 13.25 34.71 -2.03
C ALA A 29 13.31 36.05 -2.79
N LYS A 30 12.47 36.24 -3.82
CA LYS A 30 12.39 37.49 -4.60
C LYS A 30 11.52 38.56 -3.92
N LEU A 31 10.75 38.20 -2.89
CA LEU A 31 9.91 39.16 -2.17
C LEU A 31 10.79 40.00 -1.23
N GLU A 32 10.60 41.31 -1.23
CA GLU A 32 11.41 42.24 -0.42
C GLU A 32 10.96 42.28 1.04
N SER A 33 9.66 42.09 1.28
CA SER A 33 9.06 42.14 2.62
C SER A 33 9.12 40.79 3.32
N GLU A 34 9.73 40.74 4.51
CA GLU A 34 9.71 39.54 5.36
C GLU A 34 8.28 39.10 5.72
N THR A 35 7.36 40.05 5.87
CA THR A 35 5.95 39.75 6.13
C THR A 35 5.33 38.99 4.96
N GLU A 36 5.56 39.45 3.73
CA GLU A 36 5.07 38.79 2.51
C GLU A 36 5.76 37.44 2.28
N GLN A 37 7.07 37.36 2.53
CA GLN A 37 7.80 36.09 2.49
C GLN A 37 7.17 35.06 3.44
N ASN A 38 6.86 35.46 4.67
CA ASN A 38 6.26 34.57 5.65
C ASN A 38 4.84 34.17 5.29
N GLN A 39 4.04 35.09 4.72
CA GLN A 39 2.73 34.74 4.16
C GLN A 39 2.85 33.72 3.02
N PHE A 40 3.84 33.88 2.15
CA PHE A 40 4.12 32.96 1.04
C PHE A 40 4.63 31.59 1.52
N ARG A 41 5.45 31.52 2.57
CA ARG A 41 6.02 30.28 3.12
C ARG A 41 4.99 29.36 3.78
N ARG A 42 3.93 29.91 4.40
CA ARG A 42 2.89 29.11 5.07
C ARG A 42 2.26 28.03 4.18
N PRO A 43 1.76 28.33 2.98
CA PRO A 43 1.24 27.29 2.09
C PRO A 43 2.33 26.35 1.54
N LEU A 44 3.60 26.77 1.47
CA LEU A 44 4.69 25.88 1.03
C LEU A 44 4.94 24.71 1.99
N ILE A 45 4.58 24.86 3.27
CA ILE A 45 4.61 23.74 4.23
C ILE A 45 3.62 22.66 3.79
N LEU A 46 2.40 23.04 3.40
CA LEU A 46 1.39 22.10 2.90
C LEU A 46 1.84 21.45 1.60
N LEU A 47 2.45 22.22 0.70
CA LEU A 47 3.02 21.71 -0.54
C LEU A 47 4.13 20.68 -0.27
N LEU A 48 5.01 20.94 0.69
CA LEU A 48 6.07 20.01 1.09
C LEU A 48 5.48 18.68 1.60
N TYR A 49 4.45 18.74 2.45
CA TYR A 49 3.76 17.54 2.93
C TYR A 49 3.06 16.79 1.78
N ALA A 50 2.37 17.49 0.89
CA ALA A 50 1.72 16.89 -0.27
C ALA A 50 2.73 16.22 -1.21
N HIS A 51 3.91 16.82 -1.40
CA HIS A 51 4.97 16.21 -2.19
C HIS A 51 5.53 14.96 -1.54
N PHE A 52 5.83 15.01 -0.24
CA PHE A 52 6.35 13.88 0.50
C PHE A 52 5.37 12.70 0.50
N GLU A 53 4.12 12.93 0.89
CA GLU A 53 3.10 11.88 0.92
C GLU A 53 2.82 11.33 -0.48
N GLY A 54 2.70 12.20 -1.47
CA GLY A 54 2.48 11.80 -2.86
C GLY A 54 3.63 10.97 -3.41
N PHE A 55 4.89 11.32 -3.11
CA PHE A 55 6.06 10.55 -3.55
C PHE A 55 6.07 9.15 -2.93
N CYS A 56 5.84 9.04 -1.61
CA CYS A 56 5.81 7.75 -0.95
C CYS A 56 4.68 6.86 -1.48
N LYS A 57 3.48 7.43 -1.69
CA LYS A 57 2.36 6.69 -2.29
C LYS A 57 2.72 6.19 -3.69
N PHE A 58 3.25 7.07 -4.53
CA PHE A 58 3.70 6.74 -5.87
C PHE A 58 4.74 5.61 -5.86
N ALA A 59 5.79 5.73 -5.05
CA ALA A 59 6.87 4.76 -4.97
C ALA A 59 6.37 3.38 -4.53
N LEU A 60 5.52 3.32 -3.49
CA LEU A 60 4.95 2.06 -3.01
C LEU A 60 4.01 1.42 -4.04
N SER A 61 3.17 2.21 -4.72
CA SER A 61 2.31 1.72 -5.79
C SER A 61 3.09 1.22 -6.99
N LEU A 62 4.17 1.93 -7.38
CA LEU A 62 5.05 1.52 -8.46
C LEU A 62 5.78 0.21 -8.14
N TYR A 63 6.24 0.04 -6.89
CA TYR A 63 6.80 -1.21 -6.40
C TYR A 63 5.79 -2.36 -6.53
N VAL A 64 4.58 -2.18 -6.01
CA VAL A 64 3.49 -3.17 -6.10
C VAL A 64 3.21 -3.56 -7.55
N LYS A 65 3.06 -2.57 -8.44
CA LYS A 65 2.83 -2.80 -9.87
C LYS A 65 3.97 -3.63 -10.47
N THR A 66 5.21 -3.24 -10.19
CA THR A 66 6.40 -3.93 -10.72
C THR A 66 6.43 -5.39 -10.26
N ILE A 67 6.13 -5.67 -8.98
CA ILE A 67 6.07 -7.03 -8.46
C ILE A 67 4.94 -7.84 -9.11
N ASN A 68 3.76 -7.25 -9.30
CA ASN A 68 2.65 -7.93 -9.98
C ASN A 68 2.99 -8.27 -11.45
N ASP A 69 3.70 -7.37 -12.13
CA ASP A 69 4.11 -7.54 -13.53
C ASP A 69 5.18 -8.64 -13.71
N GLU A 70 5.87 -9.06 -12.65
CA GLU A 70 6.84 -10.17 -12.71
C GLU A 70 6.20 -11.53 -13.01
N GLY A 71 4.90 -11.70 -12.71
CA GLY A 71 4.19 -12.95 -12.98
C GLY A 71 4.72 -14.17 -12.19
N ILE A 72 5.47 -13.96 -11.11
CA ILE A 72 6.00 -15.02 -10.26
C ILE A 72 4.89 -15.70 -9.44
N LYS A 73 5.13 -16.93 -8.98
CA LYS A 73 4.23 -17.62 -8.07
C LYS A 73 4.47 -17.18 -6.64
N CYS A 74 3.44 -17.28 -5.79
CA CYS A 74 3.57 -17.04 -4.36
C CYS A 74 4.64 -17.94 -3.70
N SER A 75 4.83 -19.17 -4.19
CA SER A 75 5.89 -20.08 -3.72
C SER A 75 7.31 -19.56 -3.95
N ASP A 76 7.47 -18.69 -4.95
CA ASP A 76 8.76 -18.19 -5.40
C ASP A 76 9.02 -16.75 -4.91
N ALA A 77 8.05 -16.17 -4.20
CA ALA A 77 8.09 -14.84 -3.64
C ALA A 77 8.53 -14.85 -2.17
N ASP A 78 8.98 -13.69 -1.67
CA ASP A 78 9.19 -13.51 -0.23
C ASP A 78 7.86 -13.66 0.53
N TYR A 79 7.92 -14.10 1.79
CA TYR A 79 6.74 -14.32 2.62
C TYR A 79 5.87 -13.06 2.79
N ALA A 80 6.48 -11.87 2.85
CA ALA A 80 5.74 -10.61 2.93
C ALA A 80 4.91 -10.37 1.65
N ILE A 81 5.52 -10.60 0.48
CA ILE A 81 4.89 -10.45 -0.83
C ILE A 81 3.76 -11.48 -1.03
N ALA A 82 4.03 -12.74 -0.67
CA ALA A 82 3.00 -13.79 -0.72
C ALA A 82 1.82 -13.44 0.21
N ALA A 83 2.09 -13.00 1.44
CA ALA A 83 1.04 -12.59 2.38
C ALA A 83 0.25 -11.36 1.88
N ALA A 84 0.92 -10.38 1.29
CA ALA A 84 0.30 -9.21 0.68
C ALA A 84 -0.62 -9.60 -0.49
N SER A 85 -0.21 -10.55 -1.33
CA SER A 85 -1.06 -11.06 -2.42
C SER A 85 -2.30 -11.81 -1.93
N LEU A 86 -2.25 -12.38 -0.72
CA LEU A 86 -3.38 -13.07 -0.09
C LEU A 86 -4.21 -12.15 0.82
N ALA A 87 -4.00 -10.83 0.79
CA ALA A 87 -4.69 -9.87 1.68
C ALA A 87 -6.21 -9.98 1.65
N ASP A 88 -6.83 -10.08 0.46
CA ASP A 88 -8.29 -10.22 0.33
C ASP A 88 -8.79 -11.56 0.86
N LEU A 89 -7.98 -12.62 0.71
CA LEU A 89 -8.31 -13.93 1.24
C LEU A 89 -8.30 -13.91 2.77
N PHE A 90 -7.27 -13.31 3.38
CA PHE A 90 -7.22 -13.13 4.83
C PHE A 90 -8.32 -12.20 5.36
N ARG A 91 -8.70 -11.17 4.60
CA ARG A 91 -9.87 -10.33 4.91
C ARG A 91 -11.15 -11.16 4.92
N ALA A 92 -11.36 -11.99 3.91
CA ALA A 92 -12.54 -12.87 3.82
C ALA A 92 -12.55 -13.94 4.93
N LEU A 93 -11.39 -14.47 5.30
CA LEU A 93 -11.23 -15.44 6.40
C LEU A 93 -11.67 -14.84 7.75
N ARG A 94 -11.33 -13.56 7.97
CA ARG A 94 -11.67 -12.82 9.20
C ARG A 94 -13.07 -12.22 9.19
N ASN A 95 -13.80 -12.27 8.06
CA ASN A 95 -15.13 -11.70 7.97
C ASN A 95 -16.14 -12.55 8.76
N PRO A 96 -16.71 -12.05 9.88
CA PRO A 96 -17.66 -12.79 10.68
C PRO A 96 -19.00 -13.01 9.98
N GLU A 97 -19.34 -12.19 8.98
CA GLU A 97 -20.59 -12.28 8.23
C GLU A 97 -20.58 -13.41 7.18
N LYS A 98 -19.40 -13.90 6.78
CA LYS A 98 -19.28 -15.04 5.86
C LYS A 98 -19.62 -16.33 6.60
N LYS A 99 -20.88 -16.75 6.50
CA LYS A 99 -21.40 -18.01 7.04
C LYS A 99 -21.11 -19.19 6.12
N CYS A 100 -20.89 -20.36 6.71
CA CYS A 100 -20.85 -21.63 6.00
C CYS A 100 -22.27 -22.01 5.54
N ASP A 101 -22.42 -22.44 4.29
CA ASP A 101 -23.73 -22.77 3.72
C ASP A 101 -24.39 -23.95 4.44
N ASP A 102 -23.62 -24.92 4.92
CA ASP A 102 -24.10 -26.09 5.65
C ASP A 102 -24.82 -25.74 6.97
N PHE A 103 -24.48 -24.61 7.58
CA PHE A 103 -24.97 -24.23 8.92
C PHE A 103 -25.77 -22.91 8.94
N ARG A 104 -26.00 -22.29 7.77
CA ARG A 104 -26.48 -20.90 7.64
C ARG A 104 -27.81 -20.56 8.31
N ARG A 105 -28.65 -21.55 8.66
CA ARG A 105 -30.02 -21.36 9.18
C ARG A 105 -30.41 -22.31 10.32
N THR A 106 -29.48 -23.08 10.88
CA THR A 106 -29.86 -24.34 11.55
C THR A 106 -29.70 -24.30 13.07
N LEU A 107 -28.86 -23.42 13.63
CA LEU A 107 -28.50 -23.47 15.05
C LEU A 107 -28.47 -22.08 15.73
N PRO A 108 -28.86 -21.97 17.01
CA PRO A 108 -28.65 -20.75 17.79
C PRO A 108 -27.16 -20.58 18.15
N ASN A 109 -26.58 -19.44 17.75
CA ASN A 109 -25.19 -19.01 17.98
C ASN A 109 -24.11 -19.97 17.47
N ASP A 110 -23.89 -19.98 16.16
CA ASP A 110 -22.94 -20.80 15.40
C ASP A 110 -21.64 -20.07 15.00
N THR A 111 -21.34 -18.95 15.64
CA THR A 111 -20.21 -18.06 15.28
C THR A 111 -18.85 -18.80 15.25
N GLU A 112 -18.57 -19.61 16.27
CA GLU A 112 -17.32 -20.38 16.36
C GLU A 112 -17.26 -21.50 15.32
N LEU A 113 -18.40 -22.15 15.02
CA LEU A 113 -18.48 -23.17 13.97
C LEU A 113 -18.24 -22.56 12.58
N HIS A 114 -18.80 -21.38 12.31
CA HIS A 114 -18.54 -20.66 11.07
C HIS A 114 -17.09 -20.21 10.95
N ARG A 115 -16.44 -19.80 12.05
CA ARG A 115 -15.00 -19.53 12.05
C ARG A 115 -14.21 -20.78 11.68
N PHE A 116 -14.46 -21.89 12.37
CA PHE A 116 -13.77 -23.15 12.10
C PHE A 116 -14.00 -23.65 10.67
N ALA A 117 -15.20 -23.46 10.11
CA ALA A 117 -15.49 -23.80 8.72
C ALA A 117 -14.63 -22.99 7.72
N ARG A 118 -14.40 -21.69 7.99
CA ARG A 118 -13.50 -20.86 7.18
C ARG A 118 -12.03 -21.28 7.33
N ASP A 119 -11.61 -21.64 8.55
CA ASP A 119 -10.26 -22.17 8.80
C ASP A 119 -10.04 -23.50 8.05
N ARG A 120 -11.05 -24.39 8.05
CA ARG A 120 -11.01 -25.63 7.28
C ARG A 120 -10.94 -25.37 5.77
N GLU A 121 -11.77 -24.47 5.23
CA GLU A 121 -11.74 -24.06 3.81
C GLU A 121 -10.34 -23.55 3.42
N PHE A 122 -9.69 -22.80 4.31
CA PHE A 122 -8.32 -22.32 4.12
C PHE A 122 -7.32 -23.47 4.02
N ILE A 123 -7.34 -24.41 4.97
CA ILE A 123 -6.42 -25.56 4.99
C ILE A 123 -6.63 -26.46 3.78
N GLU A 124 -7.87 -26.71 3.36
CA GLU A 124 -8.19 -27.51 2.17
C GLU A 124 -7.59 -26.93 0.89
N ARG A 125 -7.41 -25.60 0.83
CA ARG A 125 -6.92 -24.87 -0.34
C ARG A 125 -5.49 -24.36 -0.22
N ILE A 126 -4.81 -24.60 0.90
CA ILE A 126 -3.51 -23.98 1.19
C ILE A 126 -2.47 -24.26 0.10
N SER A 127 -2.42 -25.50 -0.39
CA SER A 127 -1.52 -25.93 -1.47
C SER A 127 -1.78 -25.26 -2.83
N LEU A 128 -2.96 -24.66 -3.01
CA LEU A 128 -3.30 -23.89 -4.21
C LEU A 128 -2.78 -22.46 -4.13
N PHE A 129 -2.61 -21.91 -2.92
CA PHE A 129 -2.16 -20.53 -2.74
C PHE A 129 -0.70 -20.35 -3.17
N ASP A 130 0.15 -21.32 -2.90
CA ASP A 130 1.56 -21.35 -3.35
C ASP A 130 1.69 -21.27 -4.87
N LYS A 131 0.75 -21.89 -5.60
CA LYS A 131 0.75 -21.95 -7.07
C LYS A 131 0.16 -20.72 -7.73
N ARG A 132 -0.47 -19.84 -6.96
CA ARG A 132 -1.12 -18.63 -7.48
C ARG A 132 -0.03 -17.64 -7.92
N THR A 133 -0.26 -16.95 -9.03
CA THR A 133 0.56 -15.80 -9.41
C THR A 133 0.38 -14.68 -8.40
N VAL A 134 1.48 -14.05 -8.00
CA VAL A 134 1.47 -12.87 -7.13
C VAL A 134 0.65 -11.78 -7.78
N ASN A 135 -0.32 -11.29 -7.01
CA ASN A 135 -1.13 -10.13 -7.33
C ASN A 135 -1.47 -9.42 -6.01
N ILE A 136 -0.72 -8.37 -5.69
CA ILE A 136 -0.90 -7.52 -4.52
C ILE A 136 -1.98 -6.49 -4.85
N PRO A 137 -3.10 -6.45 -4.11
CA PRO A 137 -4.14 -5.45 -4.29
C PRO A 137 -3.70 -4.03 -3.90
N ASP A 138 -4.23 -3.01 -4.58
CA ASP A 138 -3.88 -1.60 -4.33
C ASP A 138 -4.09 -1.16 -2.88
N HIS A 139 -5.13 -1.66 -2.22
CA HIS A 139 -5.48 -1.30 -0.85
C HIS A 139 -4.50 -1.82 0.22
N VAL A 140 -3.51 -2.65 -0.16
CA VAL A 140 -2.41 -3.04 0.72
C VAL A 140 -1.55 -1.83 1.07
N VAL A 141 -1.37 -0.92 0.11
CA VAL A 141 -0.74 0.39 0.30
C VAL A 141 -1.76 1.33 0.92
N ASP A 142 -1.45 1.83 2.11
CA ASP A 142 -2.35 2.65 2.90
C ASP A 142 -1.62 3.86 3.49
N THR A 143 -1.92 5.05 2.99
CA THR A 143 -1.38 6.31 3.51
C THR A 143 -2.18 6.86 4.70
N GLU A 144 -3.23 6.14 5.14
CA GLU A 144 -4.20 6.57 6.14
C GLU A 144 -4.70 8.00 5.82
N SER A 145 -5.14 8.77 6.83
CA SER A 145 -5.50 10.18 6.63
C SER A 145 -4.28 11.09 6.45
N ASN A 146 -3.09 10.64 6.85
CA ASN A 146 -1.81 11.35 6.70
C ASN A 146 -0.64 10.37 6.81
N LEU A 147 0.36 10.50 5.96
CA LEU A 147 1.54 9.63 5.98
C LEU A 147 2.54 9.99 7.10
N LYS A 148 2.22 9.56 8.33
CA LYS A 148 3.15 9.67 9.48
C LYS A 148 4.27 8.62 9.35
N PRO A 149 5.42 8.79 10.04
CA PRO A 149 6.50 7.79 10.02
C PRO A 149 6.06 6.37 10.40
N VAL A 150 5.10 6.26 11.33
CA VAL A 150 4.52 4.95 11.70
C VAL A 150 3.71 4.32 10.57
N VAL A 151 3.01 5.12 9.75
CA VAL A 151 2.23 4.64 8.60
C VAL A 151 3.16 4.14 7.51
N LEU A 152 4.24 4.87 7.23
CA LEU A 152 5.27 4.41 6.30
C LEU A 152 5.89 3.07 6.76
N ARG A 153 6.24 2.95 8.04
CA ARG A 153 6.75 1.68 8.60
C ARG A 153 5.75 0.51 8.43
N LYS A 154 4.45 0.75 8.60
CA LYS A 154 3.42 -0.27 8.36
C LYS A 154 3.42 -0.74 6.89
N ASN A 155 3.55 0.18 5.94
CA ASN A 155 3.60 -0.17 4.51
C ASN A 155 4.86 -0.97 4.19
N LEU A 156 6.03 -0.53 4.66
CA LEU A 156 7.29 -1.25 4.47
C LEU A 156 7.20 -2.67 5.04
N TYR A 157 6.70 -2.82 6.28
CA TYR A 157 6.51 -4.15 6.88
C TYR A 157 5.57 -5.08 6.08
N ARG A 158 4.51 -4.53 5.47
CA ARG A 158 3.59 -5.32 4.63
C ARG A 158 4.21 -5.78 3.33
N LEU A 159 5.17 -5.03 2.80
CA LEU A 159 5.71 -5.21 1.44
C LEU A 159 7.12 -5.81 1.41
N GLY A 160 7.76 -5.98 2.57
CA GLY A 160 9.14 -6.47 2.69
C GLY A 160 10.14 -5.33 2.73
#